data_AF-A0A821GFE7-F1
#
_entry.id   AF-A0A821GFE7-F1
#
_cell.length_a   1.000
_cell.length_b   1.000
_cell.length_c   1.000
_cell.angle_alpha   90.00
_cell.angle_beta   90.00
_cell.angle_gamma   90.00
#
_symmetry.space_group_name_H-M   'P 1'
#
loop_
_entity.id
_entity.type
_entity.pdbx_description
1 polymer ?
#
loop_
_entity_poly.entity_id
_entity_poly.type
_entity_poly.pdbx_seq_one_letter_code
_entity_poly.pdbx_strand_id
1 'polypeptide(L)'
;MRLNAQILRFVFTWAVDDITTAFELIADEFDEETDDLFEYFEKTWIGGPKRRETGGKKPLFDHKLWNIHDRVAAAVPRSNNSVEGWHNAFANRVSISHPTTIKLTEKIRRE
;
A
#
# COMPACT_ATOMS: atom_id res chain seq x y z
N MET A 1 7.54 -17.32 11.32
CA MET A 1 6.77 -16.89 10.13
C MET A 1 5.48 -16.10 10.43
N ARG A 2 4.70 -16.39 11.48
CA ARG A 2 3.51 -15.57 11.85
C ARG A 2 3.85 -14.16 12.36
N LEU A 3 5.01 -14.00 13.01
CA LEU A 3 5.49 -12.72 13.57
C LEU A 3 5.78 -11.70 12.45
N ASN A 4 6.50 -12.12 11.40
CA ASN A 4 6.88 -11.25 10.29
C ASN A 4 5.67 -10.62 9.58
N ALA A 5 4.58 -11.36 9.41
CA ALA A 5 3.37 -10.82 8.76
C ALA A 5 2.60 -9.82 9.64
N GLN A 6 2.63 -9.98 10.96
CA GLN A 6 1.99 -9.05 11.89
C GLN A 6 2.76 -7.73 11.99
N ILE A 7 4.09 -7.81 12.07
CA ILE A 7 4.95 -6.63 12.15
C ILE A 7 4.84 -5.80 10.86
N LEU A 8 4.83 -6.46 9.69
CA LEU A 8 4.60 -5.78 8.42
C LEU A 8 3.25 -5.07 8.36
N ARG A 9 2.19 -5.71 8.86
CA ARG A 9 0.86 -5.11 8.89
C ARG A 9 0.80 -3.85 9.75
N PHE A 10 1.60 -3.76 10.81
CA PHE A 10 1.66 -2.59 11.68
C PHE A 10 2.31 -1.39 11.00
N VAL A 11 3.42 -1.60 10.28
CA VAL A 11 4.17 -0.53 9.61
C VAL A 11 3.30 0.25 8.61
N PHE A 12 2.44 -0.43 7.84
CA PHE A 12 1.52 0.21 6.89
C PHE A 12 0.46 1.10 7.52
N THR A 13 0.24 0.96 8.84
CA THR A 13 -0.85 1.62 9.57
C THR A 13 -0.37 2.70 10.53
N TRP A 14 0.94 2.95 10.67
CA TRP A 14 1.45 4.07 11.46
C TRP A 14 1.40 5.38 10.69
N ALA A 15 1.30 6.51 11.42
CA ALA A 15 1.41 7.82 10.81
C ALA A 15 2.76 7.94 10.11
N VAL A 16 2.79 8.61 8.95
CA VAL A 16 3.98 8.67 8.09
C VAL A 16 5.21 9.19 8.84
N ASP A 17 5.01 10.18 9.70
CA ASP A 17 6.09 10.80 10.49
C ASP A 17 6.67 9.87 11.56
N ASP A 18 5.90 8.85 11.99
CA ASP A 18 6.28 7.93 13.07
C ASP A 18 6.91 6.63 12.56
N ILE A 19 6.86 6.35 11.26
CA ILE A 19 7.31 5.09 10.65
C ILE A 19 8.75 4.75 11.03
N THR A 20 9.67 5.71 10.90
CA THR A 20 11.10 5.49 11.16
C THR A 20 11.36 5.22 12.64
N THR A 21 10.76 6.02 13.53
CA THR A 21 10.91 5.83 14.98
C THR A 21 10.31 4.52 15.46
N ALA A 22 9.13 4.16 14.94
CA ALA A 22 8.49 2.91 15.30
C ALA A 22 9.27 1.70 14.78
N PHE A 23 9.89 1.79 13.60
CA PHE A 23 10.78 0.75 13.06
C PHE A 23 12.06 0.58 13.90
N GLU A 24 12.65 1.68 14.38
CA GLU A 24 13.79 1.63 15.30
C GLU A 24 13.43 0.96 16.64
N LEU A 25 12.24 1.20 17.17
CA LEU A 25 11.80 0.61 18.45
C LEU A 25 11.61 -0.92 18.38
N ILE A 26 11.19 -1.43 17.23
CA ILE A 26 11.00 -2.88 17.04
C ILE A 26 12.28 -3.58 16.56
N ALA A 27 13.29 -2.83 16.13
CA ALA A 27 14.55 -3.39 15.64
C ALA A 27 15.21 -4.31 16.66
N ASP A 28 15.14 -3.92 17.94
CA ASP A 28 15.72 -4.68 19.06
C ASP A 28 14.95 -5.99 19.37
N GLU A 29 13.78 -6.22 18.78
CA GLU A 29 13.02 -7.46 18.94
C GLU A 29 13.36 -8.54 17.90
N PHE A 30 14.19 -8.21 16.90
CA PHE A 30 14.57 -9.13 15.83
C PHE A 30 15.90 -9.84 16.12
N ASP A 31 15.97 -11.13 15.79
CA ASP A 31 17.18 -11.94 15.91
C ASP A 31 18.12 -11.71 14.71
N GLU A 32 19.42 -11.97 14.88
CA GLU A 32 20.45 -11.84 13.81
C GLU A 32 20.12 -12.64 12.53
N GLU A 33 19.34 -13.72 12.62
CA GLU A 33 18.87 -14.49 11.45
C GLU A 33 17.98 -13.66 10.51
N THR A 34 17.43 -12.53 10.99
CA THR A 34 16.56 -11.63 10.24
C THR A 34 17.22 -10.34 9.79
N ASP A 35 18.55 -10.20 9.98
CA ASP A 35 19.31 -9.00 9.58
C ASP A 35 19.16 -8.68 8.09
N ASP A 36 19.26 -9.68 7.21
CA ASP A 36 19.08 -9.50 5.76
C ASP A 36 17.68 -8.95 5.41
N LEU A 37 16.66 -9.40 6.15
CA LEU A 37 15.30 -8.93 5.99
C LEU A 37 15.17 -7.50 6.50
N PHE A 38 15.80 -7.19 7.62
CA PHE A 38 15.80 -5.87 8.22
C PHE A 38 16.47 -4.84 7.30
N GLU A 39 17.66 -5.16 6.77
CA GLU A 39 18.37 -4.32 5.80
C GLU A 39 17.54 -4.08 4.53
N TYR A 40 16.85 -5.13 4.05
CA TYR A 40 15.94 -5.00 2.91
C TYR A 40 14.81 -3.99 3.20
N PHE A 41 14.17 -4.07 4.37
CA PHE A 41 13.09 -3.16 4.75
C PHE A 41 13.57 -1.73 4.94
N GLU A 42 14.72 -1.56 5.59
CA GLU A 42 15.34 -0.27 5.81
C GLU A 42 15.64 0.43 4.47
N LYS A 43 16.24 -0.28 3.52
CA LYS A 43 16.58 0.27 2.20
C LYS A 43 15.37 0.55 1.32
N THR A 44 14.39 -0.35 1.36
CA THR A 44 13.29 -0.36 0.38
C THR A 44 12.13 0.52 0.82
N TRP A 45 11.76 0.47 2.10
CA TRP A 45 10.50 1.01 2.59
C TRP A 45 10.67 2.08 3.67
N ILE A 46 11.60 1.91 4.62
CA ILE A 46 11.69 2.79 5.79
C ILE A 46 12.59 4.00 5.54
N GLY A 47 13.75 3.78 4.92
CA GLY A 47 14.84 4.75 4.87
C GLY A 47 15.82 4.51 6.02
N GLY A 48 17.09 4.81 5.77
CA GLY A 48 18.14 4.56 6.76
C GLY A 48 18.09 5.58 7.91
N PRO A 49 18.49 5.20 9.13
CA PRO A 49 18.49 6.09 10.28
C PRO A 49 19.36 7.30 9.99
N LYS A 50 19.05 8.44 10.62
CA LYS A 50 19.90 9.65 10.63
C LYS A 50 21.17 9.43 11.47
N ARG A 51 21.90 8.33 11.25
CA ARG A 51 23.20 8.09 11.87
C ARG A 51 24.25 8.88 11.07
N ARG A 52 24.50 10.12 11.53
CA ARG A 52 25.55 11.08 11.12
C ARG A 52 25.15 12.09 10.04
N GLU A 53 25.88 13.22 10.03
CA GLU A 53 25.67 14.53 9.38
C GLU A 53 25.14 14.57 7.94
N THR A 54 25.05 13.44 7.25
CA THR A 54 24.41 13.30 5.95
C THR A 54 23.00 12.79 6.17
N GLY A 55 22.01 13.68 6.08
CA GLY A 55 20.59 13.37 6.31
C GLY A 55 20.18 11.98 5.79
N GLY A 56 19.45 11.25 6.64
CA GLY A 56 19.10 9.83 6.47
C GLY A 56 18.72 9.46 5.03
N LYS A 57 19.16 8.27 4.60
CA LYS A 57 18.92 7.79 3.23
C LYS A 57 17.42 7.68 3.01
N LYS A 58 16.93 8.34 1.96
CA LYS A 58 15.53 8.21 1.53
C LYS A 58 15.24 6.76 1.14
N PRO A 59 14.06 6.22 1.50
CA PRO A 59 13.65 4.90 1.06
C PRO A 59 13.51 4.85 -0.46
N LEU A 60 13.62 3.65 -1.04
CA LEU A 60 13.36 3.43 -2.46
C LEU A 60 11.91 3.78 -2.83
N PHE A 61 10.96 3.48 -1.94
CA PHE A 61 9.55 3.85 -2.09
C PHE A 61 9.14 4.84 -1.00
N ASP A 62 8.69 6.02 -1.43
CA ASP A 62 8.18 7.06 -0.54
C ASP A 62 7.04 6.53 0.33
N HIS A 63 7.05 6.86 1.62
CA HIS A 63 6.03 6.45 2.59
C HIS A 63 4.63 6.79 2.14
N LYS A 64 4.43 7.93 1.46
CA LYS A 64 3.12 8.35 0.96
C LYS A 64 2.54 7.42 -0.11
N LEU A 65 3.39 6.65 -0.78
CA LEU A 65 2.96 5.75 -1.85
C LEU A 65 2.28 4.48 -1.29
N TRP A 66 2.78 3.97 -0.17
CA TRP A 66 2.37 2.68 0.38
C TRP A 66 1.61 2.80 1.70
N ASN A 67 1.74 3.90 2.41
CA ASN A 67 1.09 4.10 3.69
C ASN A 67 -0.44 4.20 3.52
N ILE A 68 -1.17 3.52 4.40
CA ILE A 68 -2.64 3.51 4.40
C ILE A 68 -3.24 4.05 5.69
N HIS A 69 -2.44 4.63 6.59
CA HIS A 69 -2.88 5.17 7.88
C HIS A 69 -4.09 6.09 7.71
N ASP A 70 -3.99 7.08 6.83
CA ASP A 70 -5.06 8.06 6.65
C ASP A 70 -6.35 7.42 6.10
N ARG A 71 -6.21 6.41 5.24
CA ARG A 71 -7.36 5.64 4.73
C ARG A 71 -8.02 4.81 5.82
N VAL A 72 -7.23 4.21 6.71
CA VAL A 72 -7.72 3.44 7.85
C VAL A 72 -8.38 4.37 8.87
N ALA A 73 -7.76 5.50 9.19
CA ALA A 73 -8.28 6.52 10.10
C ALA A 73 -9.60 7.11 9.58
N ALA A 74 -9.70 7.34 8.27
CA ALA A 74 -10.92 7.81 7.61
C ALA A 74 -11.96 6.71 7.33
N ALA A 75 -11.74 5.47 7.79
CA ALA A 75 -12.60 4.31 7.56
C ALA A 75 -13.00 4.11 6.08
N VAL A 76 -12.12 4.49 5.15
CA VAL A 76 -12.37 4.38 3.72
C VAL A 76 -12.43 2.89 3.35
N PRO A 77 -13.41 2.46 2.52
CA PRO A 77 -13.49 1.08 2.07
C PRO A 77 -12.15 0.60 1.51
N ARG A 78 -11.65 -0.51 2.07
CA ARG A 78 -10.37 -1.12 1.66
C ARG A 78 -10.51 -1.90 0.36
N SER A 79 -11.71 -2.40 0.07
CA SER A 79 -12.00 -3.14 -1.15
C SER A 79 -12.54 -2.22 -2.24
N ASN A 80 -12.17 -2.53 -3.47
CA ASN A 80 -12.74 -1.96 -4.69
C ASN A 80 -14.16 -2.52 -4.98
N ASN A 81 -14.85 -3.13 -4.01
CA ASN A 81 -16.14 -3.80 -4.19
C ASN A 81 -17.17 -2.92 -4.91
N SER A 82 -17.19 -1.62 -4.62
CA SER A 82 -18.10 -0.69 -5.30
C SER A 82 -17.73 -0.49 -6.78
N VAL A 83 -16.44 -0.47 -7.10
CA VAL A 83 -15.92 -0.37 -8.47
C VAL A 83 -16.13 -1.69 -9.21
N GLU A 84 -15.87 -2.83 -8.57
CA GLU A 84 -16.17 -4.16 -9.13
C GLU A 84 -17.67 -4.35 -9.34
N GLY A 85 -18.49 -3.90 -8.39
CA GLY A 85 -19.95 -3.88 -8.49
C GLY A 85 -20.42 -3.01 -9.65
N TRP A 86 -19.84 -1.82 -9.83
CA TRP A 86 -20.12 -0.96 -10.97
C TRP A 86 -19.67 -1.60 -12.29
N HIS A 87 -18.46 -2.14 -12.37
CA HIS A 87 -17.97 -2.85 -13.55
C HIS A 87 -18.84 -4.06 -13.90
N ASN A 88 -19.29 -4.83 -12.90
CA ASN A 88 -20.18 -5.96 -13.11
C ASN A 88 -21.56 -5.50 -13.60
N ALA A 89 -22.16 -4.49 -12.97
CA ALA A 89 -23.43 -3.92 -13.42
C ALA A 89 -23.33 -3.36 -14.84
N PHE A 90 -22.24 -2.65 -15.14
CA PHE A 90 -21.95 -2.10 -16.46
C PHE A 90 -21.72 -3.19 -17.51
N ALA A 91 -20.94 -4.22 -17.20
CA ALA A 91 -20.70 -5.36 -18.09
C ALA A 91 -21.99 -6.12 -18.38
N ASN A 92 -22.87 -6.31 -17.40
CA ASN A 92 -24.17 -6.93 -17.61
C ASN A 92 -25.08 -6.07 -18.50
N ARG A 93 -25.11 -4.75 -18.28
CA ARG A 93 -25.89 -3.80 -19.09
C ARG A 93 -25.39 -3.68 -20.52
N VAL A 94 -24.08 -3.55 -20.71
CA VAL A 94 -23.46 -3.42 -22.02
C VAL A 94 -23.36 -4.78 -22.73
N SER A 95 -23.32 -5.90 -22.01
CA SER A 95 -23.33 -7.29 -22.52
C SER A 95 -22.31 -7.54 -23.64
N ILE A 96 -21.20 -6.79 -23.65
CA ILE A 96 -20.12 -6.91 -24.62
C ILE A 96 -18.82 -6.95 -23.82
N SER A 97 -18.04 -8.01 -23.96
CA SER A 97 -16.79 -8.22 -23.21
C SER A 97 -15.69 -7.22 -23.59
N HIS A 98 -15.68 -6.75 -24.84
CA HIS A 98 -14.71 -5.79 -25.37
C HIS A 98 -15.33 -4.89 -26.46
N PRO A 99 -16.21 -3.93 -26.09
CA PRO A 99 -16.83 -3.06 -27.08
C PRO A 99 -15.80 -2.08 -27.63
N THR A 100 -15.79 -1.88 -28.94
CA THR A 100 -15.15 -0.69 -29.52
C THR A 100 -15.88 0.55 -29.02
N THR A 101 -15.19 1.68 -28.96
CA THR A 101 -15.77 2.97 -28.50
C THR A 101 -17.09 3.31 -29.20
N ILE A 102 -17.20 2.98 -30.49
CA ILE A 102 -18.43 3.16 -31.29
C ILE A 102 -19.56 2.27 -30.77
N LYS A 103 -19.32 0.95 -30.63
CA LYS A 103 -20.34 0.00 -30.14
C LYS A 103 -20.79 0.32 -28.73
N LEU A 104 -19.88 0.81 -27.88
CA LEU A 104 -20.21 1.26 -26.54
C LEU A 104 -21.12 2.49 -26.57
N THR A 105 -20.78 3.49 -27.38
CA THR A 105 -21.56 4.73 -27.52
C THR A 105 -22.96 4.45 -28.08
N GLU A 106 -23.08 3.56 -29.06
CA GLU A 106 -24.37 3.13 -29.61
C GLU A 106 -25.23 2.44 -28.57
N LYS A 107 -24.65 1.62 -27.69
CA LYS A 107 -25.42 0.92 -26.65
C LYS A 107 -25.88 1.87 -25.55
N ILE A 108 -25.00 2.76 -25.08
CA ILE A 108 -25.35 3.79 -24.09
C ILE A 108 -26.44 4.72 -24.62
N ARG A 109 -26.42 5.06 -25.92
CA ARG A 109 -27.45 5.90 -26.54
C ARG A 109 -28.82 5.21 -26.67
N ARG A 110 -28.87 3.88 -26.62
CA ARG A 110 -30.11 3.08 -26.74
C ARG A 110 -30.75 2.76 -25.38
N GLU A 111 -30.04 2.97 -24.27
CA GLU A 111 -30.61 3.02 -22.91
C GLU A 111 -31.27 4.38 -22.66
#